data_AF-A0A1I7GEG1-F1
#
_entry.id   AF-A0A1I7GEG1-F1
#
_cell.length_a   1.000
_cell.length_b   1.000
_cell.length_c   1.000
_cell.angle_alpha   90.00
_cell.angle_beta   90.00
_cell.angle_gamma   90.00
#
_symmetry.space_group_name_H-M   'P 1'
#
loop_
_entity.id
_entity.type
_entity.pdbx_description
1 polymer ?
#
loop_
_entity_poly.entity_id
_entity_poly.type
_entity_poly.pdbx_seq_one_letter_code
_entity_poly.pdbx_strand_id
1 'polypeptide(L)'
;MEEILQLVEVLKASPTKGSLFKSNRSTSKEAQFFAMVTSGAIKDDTEAAQQLYNDLPNNYKYKMLKHRVKAKLYDMLLLYEFDNDENLIYQQEQYCQQLLIKANVLFRNQRFQLAVSIANKALSVAIMFSFTNQTLLAYELILSCYAFTGKHTLYQKQVSEYNKMLDNKITERKAQNIYQLMRVSAHKSVKNRRLLVAELDLKVQEVKELWRCSGTYEAFNSFYKLSILYYEMIGDFEKILQLTIFSEKLLAKGLVNKYRFDSLYNKYILVYALLRLKRYATGLEYATEYMKLFDERSANWFAFQENFYLLAIHEKNYELAEVVIHRVLHNNSINNVSVSAKERWKIYEAYLFVINRKIYSGKAINPFLMSLPEYSKDKQGFNVAILILQFIYYLQKKETEALLYRIESLKKYINTHLKDSFSLRSKLFLKLLILSVTEDFNAAACRKKGLKLYQKLIETPTPGDAYAEIEIVPYEHLWEHILSVLDDNY
;
A
#
# COMPACT_ATOMS: atom_id res chain seq x y z
N MET A 1 7.67 11.34 -28.24
CA MET A 1 7.84 12.52 -27.39
C MET A 1 7.64 12.17 -25.92
N GLU A 2 6.60 11.40 -25.60
CA GLU A 2 6.22 10.96 -24.24
C GLU A 2 7.40 10.55 -23.32
N GLU A 3 8.29 9.67 -23.77
CA GLU A 3 9.44 9.24 -22.97
C GLU A 3 10.37 10.40 -22.56
N ILE A 4 10.61 11.37 -23.46
CA ILE A 4 11.42 12.55 -23.16
C ILE A 4 10.71 13.44 -22.13
N LEU A 5 9.38 13.58 -22.24
CA LEU A 5 8.58 14.34 -21.28
C LEU A 5 8.62 13.70 -19.89
N GLN A 6 8.49 12.38 -19.80
CA GLN A 6 8.60 11.63 -18.54
C GLN A 6 9.99 11.80 -17.91
N LEU A 7 11.08 11.68 -18.70
CA LEU A 7 12.44 11.90 -18.20
C LEU A 7 12.64 13.31 -17.65
N VAL A 8 12.10 14.32 -18.34
CA VAL A 8 12.18 15.71 -17.88
C VAL A 8 11.35 15.93 -16.61
N GLU A 9 10.18 15.31 -16.49
CA GLU A 9 9.36 15.36 -15.28
C GLU A 9 10.12 14.80 -14.07
N VAL A 10 10.74 13.62 -14.23
CA VAL A 10 11.58 13.00 -13.19
C VAL A 10 12.73 13.93 -12.79
N LEU A 11 13.50 14.42 -13.76
CA LEU A 11 14.67 15.27 -13.49
C LEU A 11 14.30 16.64 -12.88
N LYS A 12 13.12 17.18 -13.20
CA LYS A 12 12.60 18.42 -12.58
C LYS A 12 12.26 18.26 -11.10
N ALA A 13 11.98 17.04 -10.66
CA ALA A 13 11.76 16.75 -9.25
C ALA A 13 13.07 16.74 -8.42
N SER A 14 14.24 16.71 -9.08
CA SER A 14 15.54 16.76 -8.39
C SER A 14 15.78 18.12 -7.71
N PRO A 15 16.36 18.17 -6.49
CA PRO A 15 16.83 19.41 -5.87
C PRO A 15 17.89 20.10 -6.73
N THR A 16 18.73 19.31 -7.40
CA THR A 16 19.83 19.80 -8.23
C THR A 16 19.38 20.22 -9.63
N LYS A 17 18.06 20.31 -9.91
CA LYS A 17 17.52 20.73 -11.22
C LYS A 17 18.17 22.01 -11.74
N GLY A 18 18.44 22.98 -10.87
CA GLY A 18 19.10 24.24 -11.25
C GLY A 18 20.52 24.05 -11.79
N SER A 19 21.22 22.97 -11.40
CA SER A 19 22.52 22.56 -11.93
C SER A 19 22.40 21.65 -13.16
N LEU A 20 21.43 20.71 -13.14
CA LEU A 20 21.17 19.76 -14.23
C LEU A 20 20.73 20.46 -15.51
N PHE A 21 19.92 21.51 -15.38
CA PHE A 21 19.32 22.26 -16.48
C PHE A 21 20.03 23.59 -16.77
N LYS A 22 21.26 23.83 -16.28
CA LYS A 22 21.99 25.07 -16.61
C LYS A 22 22.15 25.19 -18.13
N SER A 23 21.40 26.11 -18.71
CA SER A 23 21.62 26.54 -20.08
C SER A 23 22.89 27.38 -20.11
N ASN A 24 23.98 26.83 -20.66
CA ASN A 24 24.84 27.70 -21.44
C ASN A 24 23.93 28.35 -22.48
N ARG A 25 24.02 29.67 -22.66
CA ARG A 25 23.34 30.45 -23.72
C ARG A 25 23.86 30.02 -25.10
N SER A 26 23.66 28.75 -25.42
CA SER A 26 24.05 28.08 -26.63
C SER A 26 22.88 28.20 -27.59
N THR A 27 23.14 28.74 -28.77
CA THR A 27 22.19 28.81 -29.88
C THR A 27 21.95 27.44 -30.55
N SER A 28 22.53 26.36 -30.02
CA SER A 28 22.36 25.02 -30.59
C SER A 28 20.91 24.54 -30.54
N LYS A 29 20.47 23.86 -31.60
CA LYS A 29 19.13 23.23 -31.67
C LYS A 29 18.90 22.22 -30.55
N GLU A 30 19.97 21.62 -30.02
CA GLU A 30 19.92 20.75 -28.84
C GLU A 30 19.52 21.53 -27.58
N ALA A 31 20.13 22.69 -27.32
CA ALA A 31 19.78 23.53 -26.19
C ALA A 31 18.35 24.11 -26.32
N GLN A 32 17.96 24.50 -27.54
CA GLN A 32 16.60 24.94 -27.83
C GLN A 32 15.57 23.85 -27.59
N PHE A 33 15.81 22.64 -28.10
CA PHE A 33 14.88 21.53 -27.89
C PHE A 33 14.75 21.19 -26.42
N PHE A 34 15.87 21.15 -25.70
CA PHE A 34 15.90 20.89 -24.28
C PHE A 34 15.16 21.98 -23.46
N ALA A 35 15.33 23.26 -23.82
CA ALA A 35 14.59 24.37 -23.22
C ALA A 35 13.09 24.28 -23.49
N MET A 36 12.69 23.95 -24.73
CA MET A 36 11.28 23.84 -25.10
C MET A 36 10.56 22.69 -24.39
N VAL A 37 11.23 21.54 -24.22
CA VAL A 37 10.68 20.40 -23.47
C VAL A 37 10.60 20.72 -21.98
N THR A 38 11.62 21.39 -21.43
CA THR A 38 11.62 21.77 -20.01
C THR A 38 10.66 22.91 -19.69
N SER A 39 10.35 23.81 -20.61
CA SER A 39 9.30 24.83 -20.44
C SER A 39 7.88 24.31 -20.71
N GLY A 40 7.74 23.10 -21.27
CA GLY A 40 6.45 22.55 -21.68
C GLY A 40 5.87 23.20 -22.94
N ALA A 41 6.71 23.83 -23.77
CA ALA A 41 6.30 24.50 -25.01
C ALA A 41 6.00 23.54 -26.17
N ILE A 42 6.33 22.26 -26.02
CA ILE A 42 6.12 21.19 -27.00
C ILE A 42 5.46 20.01 -26.30
N LYS A 43 4.42 19.45 -26.92
CA LYS A 43 3.71 18.26 -26.43
C LYS A 43 3.97 17.03 -27.30
N ASP A 44 4.24 17.21 -28.58
CA ASP A 44 4.41 16.09 -29.52
C ASP A 44 5.59 16.28 -30.49
N ASP A 45 5.88 15.21 -31.23
CA ASP A 45 6.99 15.18 -32.19
C ASP A 45 6.74 16.09 -33.41
N THR A 46 5.48 16.38 -33.75
CA THR A 46 5.09 17.29 -34.85
C THR A 46 5.43 18.73 -34.52
N GLU A 47 5.04 19.21 -33.35
CA GLU A 47 5.35 20.54 -32.85
C GLU A 47 6.86 20.75 -32.74
N ALA A 48 7.60 19.76 -32.22
CA ALA A 48 9.04 19.83 -32.09
C ALA A 48 9.76 19.94 -33.45
N ALA A 49 9.42 19.06 -34.40
CA ALA A 49 10.06 19.03 -35.70
C ALA A 49 9.80 20.33 -36.48
N GLN A 50 8.57 20.84 -36.38
CA GLN A 50 8.18 22.11 -36.99
C GLN A 50 8.95 23.28 -36.37
N GLN A 51 9.00 23.43 -35.06
CA GLN A 51 9.65 24.57 -34.42
C GLN A 51 11.19 24.56 -34.57
N LEU A 52 11.82 23.39 -34.59
CA LEU A 52 13.28 23.27 -34.62
C LEU A 52 13.86 23.22 -36.04
N TYR A 53 13.13 22.64 -36.99
CA TYR A 53 13.63 22.41 -38.36
C TYR A 53 12.68 22.89 -39.46
N ASN A 54 11.48 23.41 -39.15
CA ASN A 54 10.41 23.67 -40.11
C ASN A 54 10.11 22.46 -40.99
N ASP A 55 10.11 21.26 -40.40
CA ASP A 55 10.00 20.00 -41.12
C ASP A 55 9.14 18.98 -40.37
N LEU A 56 8.84 17.85 -41.02
CA LEU A 56 8.06 16.76 -40.48
C LEU A 56 8.88 15.91 -39.49
N PRO A 57 8.22 15.22 -38.53
CA PRO A 57 8.86 14.31 -37.58
C PRO A 57 9.70 13.20 -38.19
N ASN A 58 9.43 12.85 -39.45
CA ASN A 58 10.15 11.78 -40.13
C ASN A 58 11.55 12.23 -40.62
N ASN A 59 11.86 13.53 -40.59
CA ASN A 59 13.15 14.05 -41.00
C ASN A 59 14.29 13.44 -40.15
N TYR A 60 15.31 12.92 -40.84
CA TYR A 60 16.51 12.34 -40.24
C TYR A 60 17.21 13.26 -39.24
N LYS A 61 17.34 14.57 -39.53
CA LYS A 61 17.97 15.56 -38.65
C LYS A 61 17.24 15.70 -37.31
N TYR A 62 15.90 15.71 -37.36
CA TYR A 62 15.09 15.75 -36.14
C TYR A 62 15.21 14.46 -35.33
N LYS A 63 15.15 13.29 -35.99
CA LYS A 63 15.34 12.00 -35.30
C LYS A 63 16.69 11.90 -34.61
N MET A 64 17.76 12.34 -35.28
CA MET A 64 19.11 12.38 -34.70
C MET A 64 19.18 13.34 -33.51
N LEU A 65 18.59 14.53 -33.63
CA LEU A 65 18.53 15.50 -32.52
C LEU A 65 17.81 14.90 -31.30
N LYS A 66 16.64 14.31 -31.54
CA LYS A 66 15.84 13.64 -30.52
C LYS A 66 16.59 12.51 -29.84
N HIS A 67 17.31 11.70 -30.59
CA HIS A 67 18.14 10.63 -30.03
C HIS A 67 19.22 11.18 -29.10
N ARG A 68 19.94 12.25 -29.50
CA ARG A 68 20.98 12.88 -28.66
C ARG A 68 20.41 13.51 -27.39
N VAL A 69 19.31 14.25 -27.50
CA VAL A 69 18.65 14.86 -26.33
C VAL A 69 18.17 13.79 -25.36
N LYS A 70 17.58 12.71 -25.88
CA LYS A 70 17.20 11.54 -25.09
C LYS A 70 18.40 10.93 -24.37
N ALA A 71 19.50 10.65 -25.07
CA ALA A 71 20.71 10.10 -24.47
C ALA A 71 21.24 10.98 -23.34
N LYS A 72 21.29 12.31 -23.56
CA LYS A 72 21.74 13.27 -22.55
C LYS A 72 20.84 13.32 -21.32
N LEU A 73 19.52 13.20 -21.49
CA LEU A 73 18.58 13.11 -20.38
C LEU A 73 18.82 11.86 -19.54
N TYR A 74 19.12 10.72 -20.16
CA TYR A 74 19.52 9.51 -19.43
C TYR A 74 20.83 9.71 -18.68
N ASP A 75 21.84 10.34 -19.30
CA ASP A 75 23.11 10.63 -18.63
C ASP A 75 22.93 11.53 -17.40
N MET A 76 21.99 12.48 -17.46
CA MET A 76 21.65 13.35 -16.33
C MET A 76 21.06 12.60 -15.14
N LEU A 77 20.45 11.42 -15.33
CA LEU A 77 19.95 10.60 -14.22
C LEU A 77 21.07 10.12 -13.29
N LEU A 78 22.31 10.03 -13.79
CA LEU A 78 23.49 9.70 -12.97
C LEU A 78 23.78 10.77 -11.91
N LEU A 79 23.29 11.99 -12.13
CA LEU A 79 23.45 13.16 -11.26
C LEU A 79 22.18 13.48 -10.47
N TYR A 80 21.15 12.64 -10.59
CA TYR A 80 19.91 12.81 -9.83
C TYR A 80 20.22 12.68 -8.33
N GLU A 81 19.54 13.47 -7.50
CA GLU A 81 19.60 13.34 -6.05
C GLU A 81 18.16 13.34 -5.52
N PHE A 82 17.89 12.50 -4.52
CA PHE A 82 16.61 12.55 -3.82
C PHE A 82 16.63 13.72 -2.83
N ASP A 83 15.67 14.65 -2.97
CA ASP A 83 15.33 15.64 -1.95
C ASP A 83 14.32 15.02 -0.98
N ASN A 84 14.43 15.32 0.31
CA ASN A 84 13.53 14.99 1.42
C ASN A 84 13.95 13.81 2.32
N ASP A 85 13.83 14.07 3.63
CA ASP A 85 13.97 13.11 4.73
C ASP A 85 13.01 11.90 4.60
N GLU A 86 11.87 12.06 3.93
CA GLU A 86 10.89 10.99 3.67
C GLU A 86 11.47 9.81 2.89
N ASN A 87 12.52 10.04 2.10
CA ASN A 87 13.17 9.03 1.26
C ASN A 87 14.64 8.81 1.64
N LEU A 88 15.00 9.02 2.92
CA LEU A 88 16.38 8.86 3.41
C LEU A 88 17.02 7.53 2.97
N ILE A 89 16.28 6.42 2.98
CA ILE A 89 16.79 5.11 2.56
C ILE A 89 17.21 5.15 1.09
N TYR A 90 16.36 5.66 0.20
CA TYR A 90 16.64 5.74 -1.24
C TYR A 90 17.78 6.73 -1.53
N GLN A 91 17.81 7.85 -0.82
CA GLN A 91 18.89 8.83 -0.91
C GLN A 91 20.24 8.19 -0.55
N GLN A 92 20.31 7.46 0.56
CA GLN A 92 21.53 6.82 1.04
C GLN A 92 21.93 5.62 0.18
N GLU A 93 20.96 4.87 -0.35
CA GLU A 93 21.21 3.79 -1.30
C GLU A 93 21.83 4.35 -2.60
N GLN A 94 21.25 5.43 -3.13
CA GLN A 94 21.77 6.09 -4.33
C GLN A 94 23.16 6.69 -4.08
N TYR A 95 23.36 7.37 -2.95
CA TYR A 95 24.66 7.91 -2.56
C TYR A 95 25.72 6.80 -2.48
N CYS A 96 25.37 5.66 -1.87
CA CYS A 96 26.24 4.49 -1.82
C CYS A 96 26.58 3.96 -3.24
N GLN A 97 25.59 3.86 -4.13
CA GLN A 97 25.80 3.45 -5.53
C GLN A 97 26.71 4.43 -6.28
N GLN A 98 26.52 5.74 -6.12
CA GLN A 98 27.38 6.76 -6.73
C GLN A 98 28.83 6.64 -6.23
N LEU A 99 29.06 6.38 -4.94
CA LEU A 99 30.39 6.12 -4.40
C LEU A 99 31.03 4.89 -5.04
N LEU A 100 30.28 3.79 -5.21
CA LEU A 100 30.77 2.57 -5.87
C LEU A 100 31.13 2.82 -7.34
N ILE A 101 30.33 3.60 -8.08
CA ILE A 101 30.65 3.98 -9.46
C ILE A 101 31.94 4.81 -9.50
N LYS A 102 32.08 5.84 -8.64
CA LYS A 102 33.29 6.67 -8.54
C LYS A 102 34.53 5.82 -8.20
N ALA A 103 34.41 4.90 -7.25
CA ALA A 103 35.48 3.99 -6.87
C ALA A 103 35.88 3.06 -8.02
N ASN A 104 34.91 2.52 -8.76
CA ASN A 104 35.16 1.70 -9.95
C ASN A 104 35.91 2.48 -11.05
N VAL A 105 35.52 3.72 -11.33
CA VAL A 105 36.23 4.57 -12.30
C VAL A 105 37.68 4.78 -11.87
N LEU A 106 37.93 5.09 -10.59
CA LEU A 106 39.28 5.25 -10.06
C LEU A 106 40.10 3.97 -10.16
N PHE A 107 39.50 2.82 -9.86
CA PHE A 107 40.13 1.51 -9.97
C PHE A 107 40.55 1.19 -11.41
N ARG A 108 39.65 1.40 -12.38
CA ARG A 108 39.94 1.16 -13.81
C ARG A 108 41.05 2.08 -14.34
N ASN A 109 41.21 3.27 -13.74
CA ASN A 109 42.30 4.20 -14.02
C ASN A 109 43.53 3.99 -13.11
N GLN A 110 43.64 2.82 -12.47
CA GLN A 110 44.78 2.40 -11.65
C GLN A 110 45.08 3.33 -10.44
N ARG A 111 44.09 4.10 -9.98
CA ARG A 111 44.17 4.94 -8.78
C ARG A 111 43.71 4.15 -7.54
N PHE A 112 44.42 3.06 -7.24
CA PHE A 112 43.97 2.06 -6.25
C PHE A 112 43.77 2.60 -4.83
N GLN A 113 44.65 3.46 -4.31
CA GLN A 113 44.48 4.01 -2.96
C GLN A 113 43.23 4.90 -2.85
N LEU A 114 42.96 5.71 -3.89
CA LEU A 114 41.75 6.54 -3.95
C LEU A 114 40.50 5.67 -4.10
N ALA A 115 40.56 4.64 -4.96
CA ALA A 115 39.47 3.69 -5.12
C ALA A 115 39.10 3.01 -3.78
N VAL A 116 40.11 2.53 -3.02
CA VAL A 116 39.91 1.96 -1.68
C VAL A 116 39.30 2.97 -0.71
N SER A 117 39.76 4.23 -0.71
CA SER A 117 39.20 5.27 0.15
C SER A 117 37.72 5.51 -0.11
N ILE A 118 37.33 5.63 -1.39
CA ILE A 118 35.92 5.85 -1.77
C ILE A 118 35.09 4.58 -1.52
N ALA A 119 35.62 3.39 -1.81
CA ALA A 119 34.94 2.12 -1.54
C ALA A 119 34.68 1.91 -0.04
N ASN A 120 35.62 2.30 0.84
CA ASN A 120 35.39 2.25 2.30
C ASN A 120 34.29 3.22 2.76
N LYS A 121 34.16 4.40 2.12
CA LYS A 121 33.03 5.30 2.38
C LYS A 121 31.70 4.62 1.98
N ALA A 122 31.65 4.01 0.79
CA ALA A 122 30.48 3.25 0.35
C ALA A 122 30.15 2.12 1.33
N LEU A 123 31.16 1.35 1.76
CA LEU A 123 31.03 0.27 2.72
C LEU A 123 30.45 0.74 4.05
N SER A 124 30.89 1.90 4.57
CA SER A 124 30.37 2.45 5.83
C SER A 124 28.88 2.78 5.75
N VAL A 125 28.44 3.38 4.64
CA VAL A 125 27.02 3.67 4.40
C VAL A 125 26.23 2.38 4.22
N ALA A 126 26.77 1.44 3.42
CA ALA A 126 26.13 0.16 3.16
C ALA A 126 25.92 -0.66 4.43
N ILE A 127 26.90 -0.72 5.34
CA ILE A 127 26.75 -1.40 6.63
C ILE A 127 25.71 -0.70 7.51
N MET A 128 25.78 0.63 7.61
CA MET A 128 24.86 1.43 8.43
C MET A 128 23.39 1.21 8.05
N PHE A 129 23.10 1.07 6.76
CA PHE A 129 21.75 0.85 6.23
C PHE A 129 21.46 -0.61 5.88
N SER A 130 22.37 -1.55 6.18
CA SER A 130 22.24 -2.97 5.85
C SER A 130 21.99 -3.24 4.34
N PHE A 131 22.67 -2.49 3.47
CA PHE A 131 22.68 -2.70 2.02
C PHE A 131 23.66 -3.84 1.65
N THR A 132 23.22 -5.08 1.81
CA THR A 132 24.08 -6.27 1.64
C THR A 132 24.70 -6.37 0.24
N ASN A 133 23.97 -6.04 -0.83
CA ASN A 133 24.53 -6.09 -2.20
C ASN A 133 25.67 -5.08 -2.38
N GLN A 134 25.45 -3.83 -1.95
CA GLN A 134 26.42 -2.75 -2.05
C GLN A 134 27.64 -3.02 -1.15
N THR A 135 27.43 -3.67 -0.01
CA THR A 135 28.50 -4.15 0.88
C THR A 135 29.42 -5.14 0.15
N LEU A 136 28.84 -6.13 -0.53
CA LEU A 136 29.61 -7.11 -1.32
C LEU A 136 30.40 -6.43 -2.45
N LEU A 137 29.75 -5.55 -3.22
CA LEU A 137 30.41 -4.81 -4.30
C LEU A 137 31.57 -3.93 -3.79
N ALA A 138 31.41 -3.31 -2.61
CA ALA A 138 32.48 -2.53 -1.99
C ALA A 138 33.67 -3.42 -1.63
N TYR A 139 33.42 -4.58 -1.02
CA TYR A 139 34.46 -5.55 -0.68
C TYR A 139 35.18 -6.10 -1.92
N GLU A 140 34.45 -6.51 -2.95
CA GLU A 140 35.04 -7.00 -4.21
C GLU A 140 36.03 -5.98 -4.81
N LEU A 141 35.65 -4.70 -4.79
CA LEU A 141 36.50 -3.62 -5.29
C LEU A 141 37.74 -3.40 -4.41
N ILE A 142 37.58 -3.40 -3.08
CA ILE A 142 38.68 -3.26 -2.12
C ILE A 142 39.66 -4.44 -2.26
N LEU A 143 39.15 -5.66 -2.34
CA LEU A 143 39.93 -6.88 -2.54
C LEU A 143 40.72 -6.83 -3.84
N SER A 144 40.09 -6.40 -4.93
CA SER A 144 40.76 -6.20 -6.21
C SER A 144 41.91 -5.19 -6.08
N CYS A 145 41.69 -4.04 -5.43
CA CYS A 145 42.75 -3.06 -5.20
C CYS A 145 43.91 -3.62 -4.37
N TYR A 146 43.63 -4.40 -3.33
CA TYR A 146 44.66 -5.02 -2.49
C TYR A 146 45.45 -6.10 -3.22
N ALA A 147 44.80 -6.87 -4.10
CA ALA A 147 45.47 -7.82 -4.97
C ALA A 147 46.47 -7.11 -5.91
N PHE A 148 46.05 -6.02 -6.58
CA PHE A 148 46.94 -5.23 -7.45
C PHE A 148 48.08 -4.52 -6.71
N THR A 149 47.90 -4.21 -5.42
CA THR A 149 48.90 -3.49 -4.61
C THR A 149 49.71 -4.39 -3.68
N GLY A 150 49.50 -5.71 -3.70
CA GLY A 150 50.25 -6.69 -2.89
C GLY A 150 50.00 -6.60 -1.37
N LYS A 151 48.91 -5.97 -0.92
CA LYS A 151 48.61 -5.76 0.51
C LYS A 151 48.02 -7.03 1.17
N HIS A 152 48.83 -8.07 1.33
CA HIS A 152 48.41 -9.42 1.73
C HIS A 152 47.61 -9.50 3.04
N THR A 153 48.09 -8.88 4.13
CA THR A 153 47.43 -8.94 5.45
C THR A 153 46.05 -8.28 5.43
N LEU A 154 45.94 -7.13 4.77
CA LEU A 154 44.66 -6.43 4.59
C LEU A 154 43.72 -7.20 3.68
N TYR A 155 44.23 -7.84 2.63
CA TYR A 155 43.44 -8.71 1.76
C TYR A 155 42.82 -9.86 2.54
N GLN A 156 43.62 -10.64 3.27
CA GLN A 156 43.13 -11.79 4.05
C GLN A 156 42.03 -11.39 5.04
N LYS A 157 42.21 -10.27 5.76
CA LYS A 157 41.19 -9.74 6.66
C LYS A 157 39.88 -9.44 5.93
N GLN A 158 39.95 -8.75 4.79
CA GLN A 158 38.75 -8.37 4.05
C GLN A 158 38.06 -9.56 3.36
N VAL A 159 38.80 -10.59 2.95
CA VAL A 159 38.20 -11.82 2.37
C VAL A 159 37.35 -12.53 3.40
N SER A 160 37.81 -12.61 4.66
CA SER A 160 37.03 -13.22 5.74
C SER A 160 35.69 -12.51 5.95
N GLU A 161 35.70 -11.18 5.99
CA GLU A 161 34.47 -10.37 6.13
C GLU A 161 33.55 -10.48 4.91
N TYR A 162 34.14 -10.50 3.70
CA TYR A 162 33.41 -10.71 2.46
C TYR A 162 32.69 -12.06 2.44
N ASN A 163 33.37 -13.15 2.78
CA ASN A 163 32.79 -14.49 2.80
C ASN A 163 31.64 -14.59 3.81
N LYS A 164 31.81 -14.02 5.01
CA LYS A 164 30.72 -13.92 6.01
C LYS A 164 29.51 -13.16 5.45
N MET A 165 29.74 -12.07 4.74
CA MET A 165 28.66 -11.30 4.13
C MET A 165 28.00 -12.04 2.96
N LEU A 166 28.75 -12.87 2.24
CA LEU A 166 28.22 -13.72 1.17
C LEU A 166 27.29 -14.80 1.74
N ASP A 167 27.65 -15.43 2.86
CA ASP A 167 26.79 -16.40 3.56
C ASP A 167 25.49 -15.75 4.07
N ASN A 168 25.60 -14.53 4.63
CA ASN A 168 24.45 -13.72 4.97
C ASN A 168 23.57 -13.48 3.75
N LYS A 169 24.16 -13.10 2.61
CA LYS A 169 23.42 -12.82 1.38
C LYS A 169 22.65 -14.03 0.86
N ILE A 170 23.24 -15.22 0.94
CA ILE A 170 22.58 -16.48 0.56
C ILE A 170 21.36 -16.70 1.45
N THR A 171 21.50 -16.51 2.76
CA THR A 171 20.42 -16.66 3.73
C THR A 171 19.30 -15.65 3.50
N GLU A 172 19.63 -14.37 3.31
CA GLU A 172 18.68 -13.33 2.96
C GLU A 172 17.91 -13.67 1.68
N ARG A 173 18.60 -14.15 0.64
CA ARG A 173 17.96 -14.50 -0.63
C ARG A 173 16.99 -15.66 -0.47
N LYS A 174 17.33 -16.68 0.31
CA LYS A 174 16.42 -17.80 0.62
C LYS A 174 15.14 -17.29 1.29
N ALA A 175 15.29 -16.46 2.33
CA ALA A 175 14.16 -15.86 3.05
C ALA A 175 13.27 -15.01 2.12
N GLN A 176 13.88 -14.14 1.31
CA GLN A 176 13.17 -13.28 0.35
C GLN A 176 12.44 -14.10 -0.72
N ASN A 177 13.06 -15.15 -1.26
CA ASN A 177 12.45 -16.01 -2.26
C ASN A 177 11.21 -16.71 -1.72
N ILE A 178 11.26 -17.23 -0.48
CA ILE A 178 10.10 -17.85 0.18
C ILE A 178 8.96 -16.83 0.30
N TYR A 179 9.25 -15.65 0.84
CA TYR A 179 8.24 -14.60 0.98
C TYR A 179 7.63 -14.19 -0.38
N GLN A 180 8.45 -13.97 -1.40
CA GLN A 180 8.00 -13.57 -2.73
C GLN A 180 7.15 -14.65 -3.40
N LEU A 181 7.56 -15.92 -3.32
CA LEU A 181 6.81 -17.04 -3.87
C LEU A 181 5.43 -17.19 -3.22
N MET A 182 5.38 -17.05 -1.89
CA MET A 182 4.13 -17.10 -1.13
C MET A 182 3.22 -15.92 -1.45
N ARG A 183 3.77 -14.72 -1.58
CA ARG A 183 3.02 -13.52 -1.96
C ARG A 183 2.44 -13.62 -3.38
N VAL A 184 3.20 -14.12 -4.34
CA VAL A 184 2.70 -14.38 -5.71
C VAL A 184 1.57 -15.40 -5.68
N SER A 185 1.71 -16.46 -4.89
CA SER A 185 0.70 -17.50 -4.77
C SER A 185 -0.57 -17.01 -4.04
N ALA A 186 -0.44 -16.06 -3.11
CA ALA A 186 -1.55 -15.41 -2.43
C ALA A 186 -2.44 -14.58 -3.36
N HIS A 187 -1.89 -14.03 -4.44
CA HIS A 187 -2.65 -13.28 -5.46
C HIS A 187 -3.49 -14.19 -6.39
N LYS A 188 -3.40 -15.51 -6.26
CA LYS A 188 -4.25 -16.46 -7.01
C LYS A 188 -5.67 -16.53 -6.40
N SER A 189 -6.54 -17.32 -7.04
CA SER A 189 -7.95 -17.47 -6.65
C SER A 189 -8.13 -17.90 -5.17
N VAL A 190 -9.30 -17.59 -4.59
CA VAL A 190 -9.69 -17.95 -3.20
C VAL A 190 -9.47 -19.44 -2.91
N LYS A 191 -9.76 -20.31 -3.89
CA LYS A 191 -9.57 -21.77 -3.76
C LYS A 191 -8.10 -22.14 -3.54
N ASN A 192 -7.18 -21.47 -4.21
CA ASN A 192 -5.74 -21.71 -4.07
C ASN A 192 -5.20 -21.17 -2.74
N ARG A 193 -5.77 -20.06 -2.23
CA ARG A 193 -5.41 -19.52 -0.91
C ARG A 193 -5.66 -20.51 0.23
N ARG A 194 -6.72 -21.34 0.16
CA ARG A 194 -6.99 -22.37 1.19
C ARG A 194 -5.92 -23.46 1.26
N LEU A 195 -5.42 -23.91 0.11
CA LEU A 195 -4.34 -24.90 0.06
C LEU A 195 -3.00 -24.30 0.51
N LEU A 196 -2.82 -22.99 0.28
CA LEU A 196 -1.62 -22.24 0.65
C LEU A 196 -1.44 -22.14 2.18
N VAL A 197 -2.52 -22.09 2.96
CA VAL A 197 -2.45 -21.88 4.43
C VAL A 197 -1.61 -22.94 5.13
N ALA A 198 -1.73 -24.22 4.74
CA ALA A 198 -0.96 -25.30 5.37
C ALA A 198 0.54 -25.22 5.02
N GLU A 199 0.87 -24.79 3.79
CA GLU A 199 2.25 -24.58 3.37
C GLU A 199 2.86 -23.34 4.06
N LEU A 200 2.07 -22.29 4.25
CA LEU A 200 2.52 -21.02 4.81
C LEU A 200 3.07 -21.16 6.23
N ASP A 201 2.44 -21.96 7.11
CA ASP A 201 2.93 -22.12 8.49
C ASP A 201 4.36 -22.68 8.52
N LEU A 202 4.59 -23.76 7.75
CA LEU A 202 5.92 -24.35 7.62
C LEU A 202 6.93 -23.34 7.06
N LYS A 203 6.53 -22.55 6.06
CA LYS A 203 7.37 -21.51 5.48
C LYS A 203 7.65 -20.35 6.42
N VAL A 204 6.71 -19.97 7.27
CA VAL A 204 6.93 -18.96 8.33
C VAL A 204 7.99 -19.45 9.31
N GLN A 205 7.90 -20.70 9.77
CA GLN A 205 8.91 -21.27 10.68
C GLN A 205 10.30 -21.36 10.01
N GLU A 206 10.35 -21.80 8.74
CA GLU A 206 11.60 -21.86 7.97
C GLU A 206 12.28 -20.48 7.91
N VAL A 207 11.54 -19.42 7.54
CA VAL A 207 12.10 -18.06 7.44
C VAL A 207 12.48 -17.49 8.81
N LYS A 208 11.76 -17.85 9.87
CA LYS A 208 12.09 -17.47 11.25
C LYS A 208 13.44 -18.04 11.69
N GLU A 209 13.72 -19.31 11.37
CA GLU A 209 15.02 -19.92 11.69
C GLU A 209 16.15 -19.34 10.84
N LEU A 210 15.91 -19.05 9.54
CA LEU A 210 16.88 -18.32 8.71
C LEU A 210 17.24 -16.94 9.31
N TRP A 211 16.25 -16.22 9.85
CA TRP A 211 16.51 -14.97 10.56
C TRP A 211 17.29 -15.19 11.85
N ARG A 212 16.91 -16.17 12.68
CA ARG A 212 17.61 -16.48 13.94
C ARG A 212 19.09 -16.82 13.73
N CYS A 213 19.40 -17.58 12.68
CA CYS A 213 20.76 -17.97 12.35
C CYS A 213 21.59 -16.82 11.78
N SER A 214 21.00 -15.96 10.94
CA SER A 214 21.75 -14.90 10.24
C SER A 214 21.78 -13.56 10.99
N GLY A 215 20.74 -13.24 11.77
CA GLY A 215 20.55 -11.93 12.38
C GLY A 215 20.38 -10.78 11.37
N THR A 216 20.17 -11.09 10.09
CA THR A 216 20.13 -10.07 9.02
C THR A 216 18.78 -9.36 8.95
N TYR A 217 18.80 -8.09 8.53
CA TYR A 217 17.59 -7.30 8.37
C TYR A 217 16.66 -7.87 7.29
N GLU A 218 17.19 -8.31 6.14
CA GLU A 218 16.36 -8.81 5.05
C GLU A 218 15.67 -10.15 5.40
N ALA A 219 16.32 -11.01 6.19
CA ALA A 219 15.68 -12.21 6.71
C ALA A 219 14.56 -11.85 7.70
N PHE A 220 14.81 -10.90 8.61
CA PHE A 220 13.78 -10.39 9.53
C PHE A 220 12.58 -9.79 8.80
N ASN A 221 12.82 -8.90 7.84
CA ASN A 221 11.77 -8.24 7.05
C ASN A 221 10.93 -9.27 6.28
N SER A 222 11.57 -10.32 5.75
CA SER A 222 10.87 -11.43 5.09
C SER A 222 10.03 -12.25 6.08
N PHE A 223 10.58 -12.57 7.26
CA PHE A 223 9.85 -13.25 8.34
C PHE A 223 8.63 -12.44 8.78
N TYR A 224 8.82 -11.15 9.06
CA TYR A 224 7.80 -10.24 9.55
C TYR A 224 6.64 -10.13 8.56
N LYS A 225 6.92 -9.85 7.28
CA LYS A 225 5.88 -9.72 6.25
C LYS A 225 5.19 -11.04 5.93
N LEU A 226 5.91 -12.15 5.93
CA LEU A 226 5.32 -13.47 5.70
C LEU A 226 4.41 -13.89 6.87
N SER A 227 4.80 -13.58 8.11
CA SER A 227 4.00 -13.87 9.29
C SER A 227 2.69 -13.08 9.29
N ILE A 228 2.73 -11.77 8.95
CA ILE A 228 1.52 -10.96 8.78
C ILE A 228 0.60 -11.59 7.73
N LEU A 229 1.13 -11.91 6.55
CA LEU A 229 0.35 -12.53 5.47
C LEU A 229 -0.32 -13.83 5.93
N TYR A 230 0.42 -14.69 6.64
CA TYR A 230 -0.11 -15.96 7.17
C TYR A 230 -1.23 -15.73 8.17
N TYR A 231 -1.01 -14.86 9.18
CA TYR A 231 -1.97 -14.59 10.22
C TYR A 231 -3.23 -13.87 9.69
N GLU A 232 -3.10 -12.99 8.69
CA GLU A 232 -4.23 -12.35 7.99
C GLU A 232 -5.09 -13.40 7.28
N MET A 233 -4.48 -14.40 6.65
CA MET A 233 -5.20 -15.46 5.95
C MET A 233 -6.01 -16.36 6.89
N ILE A 234 -5.44 -16.72 8.03
CA ILE A 234 -6.13 -17.57 9.03
C ILE A 234 -7.05 -16.77 9.96
N GLY A 235 -6.93 -15.44 9.96
CA GLY A 235 -7.71 -14.54 10.82
C GLY A 235 -7.21 -14.45 12.26
N ASP A 236 -5.95 -14.79 12.53
CA ASP A 236 -5.33 -14.67 13.86
C ASP A 236 -4.72 -13.28 14.05
N PHE A 237 -5.59 -12.29 14.23
CA PHE A 237 -5.17 -10.90 14.43
C PHE A 237 -4.50 -10.66 15.78
N GLU A 238 -4.67 -11.56 16.76
CA GLU A 238 -3.99 -11.47 18.06
C GLU A 238 -2.48 -11.71 17.87
N LYS A 239 -2.11 -12.70 17.05
CA LYS A 239 -0.70 -12.92 16.69
C LYS A 239 -0.10 -11.76 15.90
N ILE A 240 -0.87 -11.10 15.05
CA ILE A 240 -0.42 -9.89 14.36
C ILE A 240 -0.12 -8.78 15.36
N LEU A 241 -1.02 -8.52 16.32
CA LEU A 241 -0.81 -7.54 17.37
C LEU A 241 0.42 -7.86 18.23
N GLN A 242 0.61 -9.13 18.61
CA GLN A 242 1.80 -9.56 19.34
C GLN A 242 3.08 -9.35 18.52
N LEU A 243 3.04 -9.63 17.22
CA LEU A 243 4.17 -9.48 16.31
C LEU A 243 4.57 -8.01 16.13
N THR A 244 3.61 -7.08 15.97
CA THR A 244 3.92 -5.65 15.83
C THR A 244 4.56 -5.08 17.09
N ILE A 245 4.06 -5.46 18.27
CA ILE A 245 4.65 -5.08 19.57
C ILE A 245 6.04 -5.70 19.73
N PHE A 246 6.22 -6.97 19.34
CA PHE A 246 7.51 -7.64 19.38
C PHE A 246 8.54 -6.96 18.48
N SER A 247 8.17 -6.58 17.25
CA SER A 247 9.04 -5.87 16.31
C SER A 247 9.50 -4.52 16.85
N GLU A 248 8.63 -3.74 17.50
CA GLU A 248 9.02 -2.48 18.17
C GLU A 248 10.01 -2.73 19.31
N LYS A 249 9.85 -3.82 20.08
CA LYS A 249 10.83 -4.21 21.12
C LYS A 249 12.19 -4.58 20.51
N LEU A 250 12.20 -5.27 19.36
CA LEU A 250 13.46 -5.59 18.67
C LEU A 250 14.14 -4.33 18.14
N LEU A 251 13.36 -3.40 17.58
CA LEU A 251 13.83 -2.10 17.13
C LEU A 251 14.47 -1.30 18.26
N ALA A 252 13.78 -1.20 19.41
CA ALA A 252 14.28 -0.51 20.60
C ALA A 252 15.59 -1.13 21.15
N LYS A 253 15.75 -2.44 21.01
CA LYS A 253 16.99 -3.17 21.39
C LYS A 253 18.11 -3.06 20.34
N GLY A 254 17.87 -2.42 19.20
CA GLY A 254 18.84 -2.35 18.09
C GLY A 254 19.09 -3.67 17.37
N LEU A 255 18.19 -4.66 17.53
CA LEU A 255 18.29 -5.97 16.86
C LEU A 255 17.74 -5.93 15.42
N VAL A 256 17.07 -4.85 15.06
CA VAL A 256 16.57 -4.57 13.72
C VAL A 256 17.08 -3.19 13.30
N ASN A 257 17.47 -3.05 12.04
CA ASN A 257 17.99 -1.80 11.52
C ASN A 257 16.92 -0.70 11.56
N LYS A 258 17.16 0.35 12.37
CA LYS A 258 16.21 1.45 12.59
C LYS A 258 15.92 2.31 11.37
N TYR A 259 16.85 2.38 10.43
CA TYR A 259 16.66 3.14 9.20
C TYR A 259 15.84 2.36 8.18
N ARG A 260 15.87 1.03 8.25
CA ARG A 260 15.22 0.16 7.26
C ARG A 260 13.83 -0.28 7.69
N PHE A 261 13.61 -0.47 8.99
CA PHE A 261 12.33 -0.94 9.50
C PHE A 261 11.21 0.07 9.22
N ASP A 262 10.17 -0.39 8.52
CA ASP A 262 9.02 0.43 8.18
C ASP A 262 8.07 0.58 9.38
N SER A 263 8.39 1.55 10.24
CA SER A 263 7.60 1.82 11.45
C SER A 263 6.20 2.33 11.13
N LEU A 264 5.99 3.03 10.01
CA LEU A 264 4.65 3.48 9.60
C LEU A 264 3.77 2.29 9.21
N TYR A 265 4.31 1.34 8.44
CA TYR A 265 3.60 0.09 8.13
C TYR A 265 3.33 -0.74 9.40
N ASN A 266 4.27 -0.82 10.35
CA ASN A 266 4.04 -1.50 11.62
C ASN A 266 2.88 -0.90 12.43
N LYS A 267 2.82 0.43 12.50
CA LYS A 267 1.72 1.18 13.15
C LYS A 267 0.38 0.97 12.43
N TYR A 268 0.38 1.00 11.10
CA TYR A 268 -0.80 0.70 10.29
C TYR A 268 -1.33 -0.71 10.59
N ILE A 269 -0.47 -1.72 10.59
CA ILE A 269 -0.85 -3.12 10.85
C ILE A 269 -1.33 -3.32 12.28
N LEU A 270 -0.77 -2.60 13.26
CA LEU A 270 -1.24 -2.65 14.65
C LEU A 270 -2.69 -2.14 14.76
N VAL A 271 -2.98 -0.96 14.19
CA VAL A 271 -4.33 -0.37 14.18
C VAL A 271 -5.30 -1.28 13.43
N TYR A 272 -4.86 -1.85 12.31
CA TYR A 272 -5.63 -2.83 11.56
C TYR A 272 -5.98 -4.08 12.37
N ALA A 273 -5.01 -4.65 13.09
CA ALA A 273 -5.23 -5.81 13.95
C ALA A 273 -6.25 -5.50 15.06
N LEU A 274 -6.18 -4.31 15.69
CA LEU A 274 -7.13 -3.89 16.71
C LEU A 274 -8.56 -3.76 16.17
N LEU A 275 -8.72 -3.20 14.96
CA LEU A 275 -10.01 -3.14 14.27
C LEU A 275 -10.60 -4.55 14.10
N ARG A 276 -9.77 -5.51 13.68
CA ARG A 276 -10.21 -6.89 13.43
C ARG A 276 -10.46 -7.71 14.69
N LEU A 277 -9.77 -7.39 15.78
CA LEU A 277 -10.03 -7.94 17.11
C LEU A 277 -11.25 -7.30 17.80
N LYS A 278 -11.93 -6.34 17.15
CA LYS A 278 -13.02 -5.56 17.72
C LYS A 278 -12.63 -4.79 18.99
N ARG A 279 -11.35 -4.42 19.14
CA ARG A 279 -10.82 -3.60 20.25
C ARG A 279 -10.84 -2.12 19.85
N TYR A 280 -12.03 -1.61 19.56
CA TYR A 280 -12.18 -0.33 18.86
C TYR A 280 -11.70 0.88 19.67
N ALA A 281 -12.07 0.98 20.95
CA ALA A 281 -11.62 2.08 21.83
C ALA A 281 -10.09 2.20 21.87
N THR A 282 -9.37 1.11 22.15
CA THR A 282 -7.90 1.08 22.12
C THR A 282 -7.35 1.35 20.71
N GLY A 283 -8.02 0.84 19.67
CA GLY A 283 -7.69 1.14 18.28
C GLY A 283 -7.75 2.64 17.96
N LEU A 284 -8.77 3.35 18.46
CA LEU A 284 -8.94 4.79 18.28
C LEU A 284 -7.86 5.59 18.99
N GLU A 285 -7.45 5.19 20.20
CA GLU A 285 -6.35 5.82 20.93
C GLU A 285 -5.05 5.77 20.10
N TYR A 286 -4.66 4.56 19.65
CA TYR A 286 -3.48 4.39 18.80
C TYR A 286 -3.62 5.10 17.45
N ALA A 287 -4.80 5.05 16.82
CA ALA A 287 -5.02 5.69 15.53
C ALA A 287 -4.85 7.22 15.63
N THR A 288 -5.37 7.82 16.69
CA THR A 288 -5.27 9.27 16.96
C THR A 288 -3.82 9.70 17.21
N GLU A 289 -3.04 8.88 17.92
CA GLU A 289 -1.61 9.13 18.13
C GLU A 289 -0.83 9.03 16.82
N TYR A 290 -1.00 7.92 16.09
CA TYR A 290 -0.18 7.60 14.93
C TYR A 290 -0.52 8.40 13.68
N MET A 291 -1.76 8.90 13.55
CA MET A 291 -2.18 9.72 12.39
C MET A 291 -1.22 10.89 12.11
N LYS A 292 -0.62 11.48 13.16
CA LYS A 292 0.29 12.62 13.06
C LYS A 292 1.61 12.29 12.37
N LEU A 293 1.93 11.01 12.20
CA LEU A 293 3.19 10.53 11.62
C LEU A 293 3.10 10.31 10.10
N PHE A 294 1.90 10.32 9.53
CA PHE A 294 1.68 10.05 8.11
C PHE A 294 1.56 11.36 7.32
N ASP A 295 2.27 11.50 6.19
CA ASP A 295 2.08 12.63 5.28
C ASP A 295 0.71 12.55 4.60
N GLU A 296 -0.13 13.58 4.78
CA GLU A 296 -1.47 13.72 4.21
C GLU A 296 -1.51 13.67 2.68
N ARG A 297 -0.37 13.85 2.01
CA ARG A 297 -0.25 13.74 0.56
C ARG A 297 0.03 12.32 0.08
N SER A 298 0.40 11.43 0.99
CA SER A 298 0.81 10.06 0.69
C SER A 298 -0.38 9.10 0.58
N ALA A 299 -0.28 8.09 -0.31
CA ALA A 299 -1.26 7.02 -0.40
C ALA A 299 -1.41 6.23 0.92
N ASN A 300 -0.32 6.13 1.70
CA ASN A 300 -0.31 5.46 3.00
C ASN A 300 -1.20 6.17 4.01
N TRP A 301 -1.26 7.51 3.99
CA TRP A 301 -2.18 8.26 4.85
C TRP A 301 -3.63 7.94 4.53
N PHE A 302 -4.02 7.94 3.25
CA PHE A 302 -5.40 7.59 2.85
C PHE A 302 -5.77 6.17 3.28
N ALA A 303 -4.86 5.20 3.12
CA ALA A 303 -5.09 3.84 3.59
C ALA A 303 -5.24 3.77 5.12
N PHE A 304 -4.40 4.50 5.86
CA PHE A 304 -4.50 4.59 7.32
C PHE A 304 -5.83 5.21 7.78
N GLN A 305 -6.31 6.24 7.08
CA GLN A 305 -7.60 6.86 7.36
C GLN A 305 -8.77 5.89 7.19
N GLU A 306 -8.69 4.91 6.29
CA GLU A 306 -9.75 3.90 6.15
C GLU A 306 -9.91 3.09 7.45
N ASN A 307 -8.81 2.62 8.05
CA ASN A 307 -8.86 1.92 9.33
C ASN A 307 -9.35 2.84 10.47
N PHE A 308 -8.91 4.10 10.48
CA PHE A 308 -9.34 5.06 11.49
C PHE A 308 -10.85 5.36 11.41
N TYR A 309 -11.36 5.56 10.20
CA TYR A 309 -12.79 5.71 9.94
C TYR A 309 -13.59 4.49 10.41
N LEU A 310 -13.15 3.28 10.03
CA LEU A 310 -13.85 2.05 10.42
C LEU A 310 -13.86 1.86 11.93
N LEU A 311 -12.75 2.16 12.63
CA LEU A 311 -12.72 2.15 14.09
C LEU A 311 -13.76 3.10 14.69
N ALA A 312 -13.87 4.33 14.17
CA ALA A 312 -14.81 5.33 14.66
C ALA A 312 -16.27 4.90 14.45
N ILE A 313 -16.59 4.37 13.26
CA ILE A 313 -17.91 3.84 12.95
C ILE A 313 -18.26 2.63 13.82
N HIS A 314 -17.31 1.72 14.02
CA HIS A 314 -17.52 0.52 14.81
C HIS A 314 -17.68 0.83 16.31
N GLU A 315 -17.07 1.90 16.81
CA GLU A 315 -17.27 2.38 18.18
C GLU A 315 -18.52 3.30 18.33
N LYS A 316 -19.32 3.45 17.27
CA LYS A 316 -20.47 4.36 17.20
C LYS A 316 -20.11 5.85 17.46
N ASN A 317 -18.84 6.23 17.27
CA ASN A 317 -18.38 7.62 17.34
C ASN A 317 -18.54 8.28 15.96
N TYR A 318 -19.79 8.60 15.61
CA TYR A 318 -20.14 9.09 14.29
C TYR A 318 -19.63 10.51 14.02
N GLU A 319 -19.47 11.32 15.07
CA GLU A 319 -18.88 12.65 14.99
C GLU A 319 -17.42 12.58 14.53
N LEU A 320 -16.63 11.68 15.11
CA LEU A 320 -15.24 11.46 14.66
C LEU A 320 -15.19 10.89 13.24
N ALA A 321 -16.08 9.95 12.91
CA ALA A 321 -16.17 9.37 11.58
C ALA A 321 -16.46 10.45 10.50
N GLU A 322 -17.32 11.42 10.81
CA GLU A 322 -17.57 12.58 9.95
C GLU A 322 -16.33 13.44 9.76
N VAL A 323 -15.62 13.76 10.85
CA VAL A 323 -14.36 14.54 10.78
C VAL A 323 -13.35 13.87 9.87
N VAL A 324 -13.18 12.54 9.98
CA VAL A 324 -12.26 11.77 9.14
C VAL A 324 -12.69 11.81 7.67
N ILE A 325 -13.96 11.54 7.36
CA ILE A 325 -14.48 11.60 5.99
C ILE A 325 -14.28 12.98 5.39
N HIS A 326 -14.65 14.03 6.13
CA HIS A 326 -14.52 15.40 5.65
C HIS A 326 -13.06 15.73 5.34
N ARG A 327 -12.12 15.36 6.22
CA ARG A 327 -10.69 15.59 6.00
C ARG A 327 -10.16 14.85 4.76
N VAL A 328 -10.61 13.62 4.53
CA VAL A 328 -10.19 12.84 3.36
C VAL A 328 -10.76 13.40 2.05
N LEU A 329 -12.08 13.65 1.99
CA LEU A 329 -12.75 14.07 0.77
C LEU A 329 -12.37 15.51 0.33
N HIS A 330 -11.99 16.37 1.27
CA HIS A 330 -11.53 17.74 0.97
C HIS A 330 -10.00 17.86 0.80
N ASN A 331 -9.26 16.75 0.91
CA ASN A 331 -7.81 16.77 0.68
C ASN A 331 -7.50 16.79 -0.83
N ASN A 332 -6.76 17.80 -1.29
CA ASN A 332 -6.37 17.96 -2.70
C ASN A 332 -5.65 16.72 -3.29
N SER A 333 -4.89 16.00 -2.46
CA SER A 333 -4.15 14.80 -2.85
C SER A 333 -5.03 13.58 -3.07
N ILE A 334 -6.34 13.63 -2.76
CA ILE A 334 -7.28 12.54 -3.06
C ILE A 334 -7.29 12.21 -4.55
N ASN A 335 -7.01 13.19 -5.41
CA ASN A 335 -6.94 13.00 -6.85
C ASN A 335 -5.85 12.01 -7.29
N ASN A 336 -4.79 11.87 -6.50
CA ASN A 336 -3.67 10.96 -6.75
C ASN A 336 -3.95 9.52 -6.28
N VAL A 337 -5.04 9.31 -5.55
CA VAL A 337 -5.45 7.99 -5.06
C VAL A 337 -6.19 7.23 -6.17
N SER A 338 -6.08 5.91 -6.16
CA SER A 338 -6.76 5.05 -7.14
C SER A 338 -8.27 5.29 -7.18
N VAL A 339 -8.87 5.10 -8.37
CA VAL A 339 -10.32 5.22 -8.58
C VAL A 339 -11.09 4.32 -7.59
N SER A 340 -10.59 3.10 -7.37
CA SER A 340 -11.20 2.16 -6.42
C SER A 340 -11.24 2.68 -4.99
N ALA A 341 -10.22 3.39 -4.53
CA ALA A 341 -10.22 3.93 -3.17
C ALA A 341 -11.17 5.15 -3.07
N LYS A 342 -11.21 6.02 -4.08
CA LYS A 342 -12.20 7.11 -4.16
C LYS A 342 -13.63 6.58 -4.09
N GLU A 343 -13.90 5.49 -4.80
CA GLU A 343 -15.17 4.76 -4.75
C GLU A 343 -15.50 4.25 -3.34
N ARG A 344 -14.53 3.66 -2.63
CA ARG A 344 -14.73 3.22 -1.23
C ARG A 344 -15.12 4.38 -0.31
N TRP A 345 -14.43 5.51 -0.40
CA TRP A 345 -14.73 6.69 0.42
C TRP A 345 -16.14 7.23 0.18
N LYS A 346 -16.65 7.17 -1.06
CA LYS A 346 -18.05 7.51 -1.36
C LYS A 346 -19.04 6.55 -0.70
N ILE A 347 -18.72 5.25 -0.66
CA ILE A 347 -19.57 4.26 0.03
C ILE A 347 -19.54 4.53 1.54
N TYR A 348 -18.38 4.85 2.12
CA TYR A 348 -18.24 5.23 3.53
C TYR A 348 -19.10 6.44 3.88
N GLU A 349 -19.02 7.52 3.08
CA GLU A 349 -19.86 8.72 3.24
C GLU A 349 -21.36 8.38 3.19
N ALA A 350 -21.77 7.52 2.27
CA ALA A 350 -23.16 7.09 2.16
C ALA A 350 -23.65 6.31 3.38
N TYR A 351 -22.83 5.42 3.93
CA TYR A 351 -23.15 4.68 5.14
C TYR A 351 -23.28 5.60 6.35
N LEU A 352 -22.36 6.55 6.52
CA LEU A 352 -22.43 7.54 7.60
C LEU A 352 -23.73 8.37 7.51
N PHE A 353 -24.10 8.81 6.30
CA PHE A 353 -25.35 9.55 6.08
C PHE A 353 -26.59 8.74 6.49
N VAL A 354 -26.65 7.47 6.10
CA VAL A 354 -27.81 6.61 6.35
C VAL A 354 -27.98 6.28 7.84
N ILE A 355 -26.88 6.19 8.58
CA ILE A 355 -26.90 5.88 10.01
C ILE A 355 -27.11 7.14 10.86
N ASN A 356 -26.49 8.26 10.49
CA ASN A 356 -26.54 9.50 11.25
C ASN A 356 -27.18 10.67 10.47
N ARG A 357 -28.51 10.62 10.31
CA ARG A 357 -29.29 11.63 9.58
C ARG A 357 -29.31 13.02 10.23
N LYS A 358 -29.13 13.10 11.56
CA LYS A 358 -29.23 14.36 12.33
C LYS A 358 -28.17 15.38 11.89
N ILE A 359 -27.02 14.90 11.43
CA ILE A 359 -25.89 15.72 11.01
C ILE A 359 -26.05 16.25 9.58
N TYR A 360 -26.83 15.59 8.73
CA TYR A 360 -26.92 15.87 7.29
C TYR A 360 -28.30 16.38 6.81
N SER A 361 -29.10 16.96 7.70
CA SER A 361 -30.40 17.54 7.36
C SER A 361 -30.25 18.66 6.30
N GLY A 362 -30.30 18.31 5.01
CA GLY A 362 -30.23 19.26 3.89
C GLY A 362 -29.47 18.78 2.65
N LYS A 363 -28.62 17.74 2.73
CA LYS A 363 -27.91 17.20 1.55
C LYS A 363 -28.64 15.97 1.01
N ALA A 364 -29.08 16.01 -0.25
CA ALA A 364 -29.64 14.85 -0.94
C ALA A 364 -28.55 13.79 -1.14
N ILE A 365 -28.87 12.51 -0.86
CA ILE A 365 -27.99 11.39 -1.25
C ILE A 365 -27.76 11.49 -2.75
N ASN A 366 -26.49 11.50 -3.16
CA ASN A 366 -26.15 11.54 -4.57
C ASN A 366 -26.81 10.36 -5.30
N PRO A 367 -27.68 10.61 -6.31
CA PRO A 367 -28.32 9.55 -7.10
C PRO A 367 -27.33 8.54 -7.69
N PHE A 368 -26.08 8.96 -7.88
CA PHE A 368 -24.99 8.13 -8.40
C PHE A 368 -24.61 6.96 -7.48
N LEU A 369 -24.83 7.08 -6.15
CA LEU A 369 -24.63 5.97 -5.21
C LEU A 369 -25.68 4.86 -5.38
N MET A 370 -26.87 5.21 -5.90
CA MET A 370 -27.95 4.27 -6.19
C MET A 370 -27.82 3.61 -7.57
N SER A 371 -27.11 4.26 -8.50
CA SER A 371 -26.87 3.77 -9.87
C SER A 371 -25.54 3.04 -10.05
N LEU A 372 -24.81 2.73 -8.97
CA LEU A 372 -23.51 2.06 -9.06
C LEU A 372 -23.68 0.71 -9.79
N PRO A 373 -23.04 0.52 -10.97
CA PRO A 373 -23.12 -0.74 -11.70
C PRO A 373 -22.53 -1.88 -10.86
N GLU A 374 -22.95 -3.11 -11.15
CA GLU A 374 -22.36 -4.32 -10.57
C GLU A 374 -20.84 -4.22 -10.61
N TYR A 375 -20.19 -4.14 -9.43
CA TYR A 375 -18.73 -4.04 -9.39
C TYR A 375 -18.14 -5.31 -10.01
N SER A 376 -17.03 -5.12 -10.73
CA SER A 376 -16.21 -6.21 -11.28
C SER A 376 -16.00 -7.32 -10.24
N LYS A 377 -16.00 -8.58 -10.70
CA LYS A 377 -15.90 -9.81 -9.90
C LYS A 377 -14.78 -9.83 -8.83
N ASP A 378 -13.76 -9.00 -8.96
CA ASP A 378 -12.64 -8.89 -8.02
C ASP A 378 -12.95 -8.16 -6.69
N LYS A 379 -14.19 -7.66 -6.47
CA LYS A 379 -14.56 -6.88 -5.26
C LYS A 379 -15.83 -7.40 -4.55
N GLN A 380 -15.90 -8.70 -4.26
CA GLN A 380 -17.09 -9.33 -3.67
C GLN A 380 -17.59 -8.66 -2.36
N GLY A 381 -16.70 -8.18 -1.49
CA GLY A 381 -17.09 -7.54 -0.22
C GLY A 381 -17.88 -6.24 -0.37
N PHE A 382 -17.46 -5.35 -1.27
CA PHE A 382 -18.16 -4.08 -1.49
C PHE A 382 -19.52 -4.25 -2.18
N ASN A 383 -19.69 -5.32 -2.97
CA ASN A 383 -21.01 -5.64 -3.52
C ASN A 383 -22.03 -5.87 -2.41
N VAL A 384 -21.70 -6.66 -1.39
CA VAL A 384 -22.61 -6.89 -0.24
C VAL A 384 -22.92 -5.57 0.47
N ALA A 385 -21.92 -4.74 0.72
CA ALA A 385 -22.12 -3.43 1.34
C ALA A 385 -23.08 -2.53 0.54
N ILE A 386 -22.96 -2.50 -0.79
CA ILE A 386 -23.88 -1.72 -1.65
C ILE A 386 -25.31 -2.26 -1.58
N LEU A 387 -25.49 -3.58 -1.60
CA LEU A 387 -26.81 -4.20 -1.47
C LEU A 387 -27.50 -3.79 -0.17
N ILE A 388 -26.75 -3.78 0.93
CA ILE A 388 -27.22 -3.38 2.25
C ILE A 388 -27.56 -1.88 2.27
N LEU A 389 -26.67 -1.03 1.74
CA LEU A 389 -26.87 0.41 1.68
C LEU A 389 -28.15 0.77 0.91
N GLN A 390 -28.37 0.15 -0.25
CA GLN A 390 -29.59 0.35 -1.05
C GLN A 390 -30.83 -0.12 -0.31
N PHE A 391 -30.77 -1.27 0.38
CA PHE A 391 -31.88 -1.75 1.19
C PHE A 391 -32.28 -0.72 2.27
N ILE A 392 -31.31 -0.24 3.06
CA ILE A 392 -31.59 0.72 4.12
C ILE A 392 -32.11 2.05 3.54
N TYR A 393 -31.56 2.49 2.39
CA TYR A 393 -32.04 3.69 1.71
C TYR A 393 -33.54 3.60 1.37
N TYR A 394 -33.97 2.54 0.68
CA TYR A 394 -35.37 2.35 0.29
C TYR A 394 -36.29 2.15 1.51
N LEU A 395 -35.81 1.45 2.53
CA LEU A 395 -36.52 1.27 3.79
C LEU A 395 -36.85 2.62 4.43
N GLN A 396 -35.86 3.51 4.53
CA GLN A 396 -36.06 4.83 5.11
C GLN A 396 -36.87 5.79 4.21
N LYS A 397 -37.08 5.46 2.93
CA LYS A 397 -37.92 6.22 1.98
C LYS A 397 -39.36 5.69 1.90
N LYS A 398 -39.65 4.58 2.57
CA LYS A 398 -40.92 3.86 2.50
C LYS A 398 -41.28 3.36 1.10
N GLU A 399 -40.29 3.08 0.26
CA GLU A 399 -40.49 2.54 -1.09
C GLU A 399 -40.65 1.01 -1.05
N THR A 400 -41.82 0.54 -0.63
CA THR A 400 -42.09 -0.89 -0.39
C THR A 400 -41.97 -1.76 -1.65
N GLU A 401 -42.41 -1.27 -2.81
CA GLU A 401 -42.27 -1.98 -4.09
C GLU A 401 -40.80 -2.21 -4.48
N ALA A 402 -39.95 -1.20 -4.29
CA ALA A 402 -38.51 -1.31 -4.54
C ALA A 402 -37.84 -2.33 -3.61
N LEU A 403 -38.27 -2.37 -2.34
CA LEU A 403 -37.78 -3.34 -1.34
C LEU A 403 -38.17 -4.78 -1.70
N LEU A 404 -39.40 -5.00 -2.16
CA LEU A 404 -39.86 -6.33 -2.60
C LEU A 404 -39.04 -6.85 -3.79
N TYR A 405 -38.80 -6.01 -4.79
CA TYR A 405 -37.91 -6.37 -5.91
C TYR A 405 -36.48 -6.68 -5.43
N ARG A 406 -35.97 -5.89 -4.48
CA ARG A 406 -34.61 -6.09 -3.96
C ARG A 406 -34.47 -7.41 -3.21
N ILE A 407 -35.49 -7.86 -2.48
CA ILE A 407 -35.42 -9.14 -1.77
C ILE A 407 -35.20 -10.32 -2.70
N GLU A 408 -35.86 -10.36 -3.86
CA GLU A 408 -35.62 -11.43 -4.83
C GLU A 408 -34.18 -11.39 -5.35
N SER A 409 -33.63 -10.18 -5.57
CA SER A 409 -32.22 -10.02 -5.91
C SER A 409 -31.28 -10.48 -4.80
N LEU A 410 -31.60 -10.22 -3.52
CA LEU A 410 -30.83 -10.67 -2.36
C LEU A 410 -30.86 -12.20 -2.21
N LYS A 411 -32.03 -12.83 -2.35
CA LYS A 411 -32.18 -14.29 -2.32
C LYS A 411 -31.33 -14.94 -3.40
N LYS A 412 -31.38 -14.41 -4.64
CA LYS A 412 -30.54 -14.87 -5.75
C LYS A 412 -29.06 -14.69 -5.41
N TYR A 413 -28.66 -13.53 -4.90
CA TYR A 413 -27.27 -13.26 -4.52
C TYR A 413 -26.74 -14.22 -3.46
N ILE A 414 -27.50 -14.47 -2.38
CA ILE A 414 -27.15 -15.44 -1.34
C ILE A 414 -26.92 -16.83 -1.96
N ASN A 415 -27.84 -17.26 -2.82
CA ASN A 415 -27.79 -18.58 -3.43
C ASN A 415 -26.67 -18.71 -4.47
N THR A 416 -26.30 -17.65 -5.17
CA THR A 416 -25.26 -17.68 -6.20
C THR A 416 -23.86 -17.47 -5.62
N HIS A 417 -23.71 -16.58 -4.63
CA HIS A 417 -22.41 -16.06 -4.19
C HIS A 417 -22.05 -16.36 -2.73
N LEU A 418 -23.01 -16.66 -1.85
CA LEU A 418 -22.77 -16.89 -0.40
C LEU A 418 -23.03 -18.35 0.02
N LYS A 419 -22.35 -19.28 -0.68
CA LYS A 419 -22.46 -20.72 -0.43
C LYS A 419 -21.51 -21.23 0.65
N ASP A 420 -20.38 -20.54 0.86
CA ASP A 420 -19.31 -21.00 1.75
C ASP A 420 -19.52 -20.55 3.21
N SER A 421 -18.99 -21.32 4.16
CA SER A 421 -19.04 -21.03 5.60
C SER A 421 -18.44 -19.67 5.99
N PHE A 422 -17.51 -19.17 5.19
CA PHE A 422 -16.85 -17.88 5.42
C PHE A 422 -17.73 -16.67 5.07
N SER A 423 -18.79 -16.87 4.29
CA SER A 423 -19.79 -15.84 4.00
C SER A 423 -20.96 -15.86 4.99
N LEU A 424 -20.82 -16.60 6.10
CA LEU A 424 -21.91 -16.85 7.03
C LEU A 424 -22.44 -15.57 7.67
N ARG A 425 -21.57 -14.60 8.03
CA ARG A 425 -22.02 -13.32 8.61
C ARG A 425 -22.86 -12.53 7.63
N SER A 426 -22.33 -12.23 6.43
CA SER A 426 -23.12 -11.62 5.34
C SER A 426 -24.42 -12.36 5.06
N LYS A 427 -24.39 -13.70 5.01
CA LYS A 427 -25.59 -14.52 4.76
C LYS A 427 -26.62 -14.40 5.86
N LEU A 428 -26.21 -14.40 7.13
CA LEU A 428 -27.10 -14.23 8.28
C LEU A 428 -27.72 -12.83 8.26
N PHE A 429 -26.92 -11.80 8.00
CA PHE A 429 -27.41 -10.44 7.94
C PHE A 429 -28.38 -10.21 6.77
N LEU A 430 -28.08 -10.67 5.57
CA LEU A 430 -29.01 -10.58 4.43
C LEU A 430 -30.32 -11.35 4.69
N LYS A 431 -30.29 -12.45 5.46
CA LYS A 431 -31.52 -13.13 5.90
C LYS A 431 -32.34 -12.31 6.87
N LEU A 432 -31.71 -11.54 7.76
CA LEU A 432 -32.40 -10.58 8.63
C LEU A 432 -33.07 -9.47 7.81
N LEU A 433 -32.40 -8.96 6.76
CA LEU A 433 -33.01 -8.00 5.84
C LEU A 433 -34.25 -8.57 5.16
N ILE A 434 -34.17 -9.80 4.66
CA ILE A 434 -35.32 -10.48 4.04
C ILE A 434 -36.46 -10.63 5.05
N LEU A 435 -36.15 -10.99 6.30
CA LEU A 435 -37.13 -11.13 7.36
C LEU A 435 -37.94 -9.84 7.56
N SER A 436 -37.27 -8.68 7.49
CA SER A 436 -37.93 -7.39 7.74
C SER A 436 -39.09 -7.09 6.78
N VAL A 437 -39.02 -7.54 5.54
CA VAL A 437 -40.11 -7.37 4.58
C VAL A 437 -41.10 -8.53 4.63
N THR A 438 -40.66 -9.76 4.90
CA THR A 438 -41.58 -10.91 5.01
C THR A 438 -42.52 -10.81 6.22
N GLU A 439 -42.14 -10.02 7.21
CA GLU A 439 -42.96 -9.70 8.38
C GLU A 439 -43.66 -8.33 8.21
N ASP A 440 -43.84 -7.89 6.97
CA ASP A 440 -44.53 -6.65 6.60
C ASP A 440 -44.04 -5.43 7.39
N PHE A 441 -42.71 -5.33 7.56
CA PHE A 441 -42.05 -4.23 8.26
C PHE A 441 -42.39 -4.13 9.77
N ASN A 442 -43.03 -5.15 10.36
CA ASN A 442 -43.37 -5.16 11.78
C ASN A 442 -42.14 -5.40 12.66
N ALA A 443 -41.66 -4.36 13.33
CA ALA A 443 -40.45 -4.40 14.16
C ALA A 443 -40.51 -5.46 15.28
N ALA A 444 -41.65 -5.61 15.97
CA ALA A 444 -41.81 -6.57 17.05
C ALA A 444 -41.74 -8.04 16.55
N ALA A 445 -42.38 -8.33 15.42
CA ALA A 445 -42.32 -9.63 14.76
C ALA A 445 -40.90 -9.93 14.27
N CYS A 446 -40.23 -8.94 13.66
CA CYS A 446 -38.84 -9.02 13.21
C CYS A 446 -37.89 -9.34 14.37
N ARG A 447 -38.02 -8.64 15.51
CA ARG A 447 -37.22 -8.90 16.72
C ARG A 447 -37.41 -10.34 17.20
N LYS A 448 -38.66 -10.78 17.34
CA LYS A 448 -39.00 -12.11 17.88
C LYS A 448 -38.52 -13.23 16.97
N LYS A 449 -38.81 -13.16 15.66
CA LYS A 449 -38.47 -14.20 14.69
C LYS A 449 -37.00 -14.16 14.27
N GLY A 450 -36.38 -12.98 14.28
CA GLY A 450 -34.98 -12.75 13.92
C GLY A 450 -33.99 -13.08 15.03
N LEU A 451 -34.43 -13.21 16.29
CA LEU A 451 -33.56 -13.40 17.46
C LEU A 451 -32.52 -14.51 17.28
N LYS A 452 -32.93 -15.68 16.78
CA LYS A 452 -32.01 -16.81 16.54
C LYS A 452 -30.95 -16.50 15.47
N LEU A 453 -31.33 -15.79 14.41
CA LEU A 453 -30.40 -15.38 13.34
C LEU A 453 -29.43 -14.31 13.84
N TYR A 454 -29.91 -13.37 14.65
CA TYR A 454 -29.12 -12.29 15.23
C TYR A 454 -28.12 -12.81 16.28
N GLN A 455 -28.53 -13.72 17.18
CA GLN A 455 -27.60 -14.38 18.12
C GLN A 455 -26.49 -15.12 17.38
N LYS A 456 -26.85 -15.89 16.35
CA LYS A 456 -25.87 -16.59 15.52
C LYS A 456 -24.93 -15.63 14.78
N LEU A 457 -25.43 -14.46 14.36
CA LEU A 457 -24.62 -13.43 13.74
C LEU A 457 -23.55 -12.91 14.72
N ILE A 458 -23.94 -12.57 15.95
CA ILE A 458 -23.02 -12.10 17.01
C ILE A 458 -21.93 -13.13 17.29
N GLU A 459 -22.32 -14.41 17.42
CA GLU A 459 -21.41 -15.52 17.74
C GLU A 459 -20.46 -15.87 16.58
N THR A 460 -20.82 -15.54 15.34
CA THR A 460 -19.99 -15.87 14.19
C THR A 460 -18.80 -14.90 14.13
N PRO A 461 -17.55 -15.40 14.17
CA PRO A 461 -16.37 -14.53 14.08
C PRO A 461 -16.26 -13.91 12.69
N THR A 462 -15.63 -12.74 12.61
CA THR A 462 -15.29 -12.13 11.32
C THR A 462 -14.27 -13.02 10.60
N PRO A 463 -14.52 -13.40 9.33
CA PRO A 463 -13.57 -14.24 8.59
C PRO A 463 -12.24 -13.51 8.38
N GLY A 464 -11.16 -14.25 8.12
CA GLY A 464 -9.86 -13.68 7.72
C GLY A 464 -9.88 -13.01 6.34
N ASP A 465 -8.78 -12.37 5.96
CA ASP A 465 -8.67 -11.58 4.71
C ASP A 465 -8.71 -12.39 3.43
N ALA A 466 -8.51 -13.70 3.55
CA ALA A 466 -8.67 -14.62 2.43
C ALA A 466 -10.07 -14.55 1.77
N TYR A 467 -11.07 -13.97 2.44
CA TYR A 467 -12.47 -13.98 2.02
C TYR A 467 -13.02 -12.60 1.61
N ALA A 468 -12.23 -11.53 1.78
CA ALA A 468 -12.56 -10.16 1.33
C ALA A 468 -13.93 -9.62 1.80
N GLU A 469 -14.44 -10.07 2.94
CA GLU A 469 -15.65 -9.51 3.56
C GLU A 469 -15.27 -8.24 4.33
N ILE A 470 -15.95 -7.13 4.04
CA ILE A 470 -15.73 -5.84 4.70
C ILE A 470 -17.08 -5.39 5.25
N GLU A 471 -17.17 -5.38 6.58
CA GLU A 471 -18.27 -4.74 7.29
C GLU A 471 -17.89 -3.27 7.47
N ILE A 472 -18.56 -2.37 6.75
CA ILE A 472 -18.34 -0.92 6.89
C ILE A 472 -18.90 -0.45 8.24
N VAL A 473 -20.04 -1.01 8.61
CA VAL A 473 -20.68 -0.86 9.91
C VAL A 473 -20.99 -2.28 10.37
N PRO A 474 -20.75 -2.63 11.65
CA PRO A 474 -21.07 -3.95 12.17
C PRO A 474 -22.51 -4.31 11.86
N TYR A 475 -22.74 -5.51 11.36
CA TYR A 475 -24.09 -5.98 11.01
C TYR A 475 -25.04 -5.97 12.20
N GLU A 476 -24.52 -6.16 13.41
CA GLU A 476 -25.27 -6.05 14.65
C GLU A 476 -25.83 -4.63 14.84
N HIS A 477 -25.00 -3.61 14.59
CA HIS A 477 -25.38 -2.20 14.69
C HIS A 477 -26.36 -1.81 13.59
N LEU A 478 -26.15 -2.32 12.36
CA LEU A 478 -27.08 -2.07 11.26
C LEU A 478 -28.45 -2.71 11.52
N TRP A 479 -28.50 -3.89 12.12
CA TRP A 479 -29.77 -4.53 12.46
C TRP A 479 -30.55 -3.73 13.51
N GLU A 480 -29.87 -3.25 14.56
CA GLU A 480 -30.46 -2.35 15.56
C GLU A 480 -31.01 -1.07 14.91
N HIS A 481 -30.22 -0.46 14.01
CA HIS A 481 -30.65 0.73 13.26
C HIS A 481 -31.88 0.46 12.40
N ILE A 482 -31.91 -0.66 11.67
CA ILE A 482 -33.06 -1.06 10.86
C ILE A 482 -34.30 -1.23 11.71
N LEU A 483 -34.20 -1.91 12.86
CA LEU A 483 -35.33 -2.07 13.78
C LEU A 483 -35.84 -0.72 14.31
N SER A 484 -34.94 0.21 14.64
CA SER A 484 -35.33 1.58 15.02
C SER A 484 -36.04 2.30 13.90
N VAL A 485 -35.54 2.18 12.66
CA VAL A 485 -36.19 2.76 11.48
C VAL A 485 -37.59 2.17 11.29
N LEU A 486 -37.77 0.87 11.51
CA LEU A 486 -39.09 0.24 11.46
C LEU A 486 -40.01 0.83 12.53
N ASP A 487 -39.59 0.84 13.80
CA ASP A 487 -40.38 1.38 14.92
C ASP A 487 -40.78 2.86 14.71
N ASP A 488 -39.93 3.67 14.08
CA ASP A 488 -40.19 5.10 13.84
C ASP A 488 -41.09 5.37 12.61
N ASN A 489 -41.14 4.45 11.64
CA ASN A 489 -41.68 4.72 10.30
C ASN A 489 -42.84 3.82 9.87
N TYR A 490 -43.03 2.66 10.51
CA TYR A 490 -44.01 1.63 10.17
C TYR A 490 -44.73 1.17 11.43
#